data_AF-A0A7T3V5A3-F1
#
_entry.id   AF-A0A7T3V5A3-F1
#
_cell.length_a   1.000
_cell.length_b   1.000
_cell.length_c   1.000
_cell.angle_alpha   90.00
_cell.angle_beta   90.00
_cell.angle_gamma   90.00
#
_symmetry.space_group_name_H-M   'P 1'
#
loop_
_entity.id
_entity.type
_entity.pdbx_description
1 polymer ?
#
loop_
_entity_poly.entity_id
_entity_poly.type
_entity_poly.pdbx_seq_one_letter_code
_entity_poly.pdbx_strand_id
1 'polypeptide(L)'
;MQNKFSFFILTLLISVAAASCATTSASSKTGSAAAGSKNTIPTATIKMYDNCPQETRALKIETALMATIEGYRGMTEAIFTQMPSKKNICDVTEYIAACTSIKKALEDGKAVPCTLSFATTADGEGQVLDFSSEEKIIQTLSMMITAGIQQVYARYTF
;
A
#
# COMPACT_ATOMS: atom_id res chain seq x y z
N MET A 1 -49.59 9.33 35.10
CA MET A 1 -49.69 10.76 35.42
C MET A 1 -48.30 11.25 35.81
N GLN A 2 -47.80 12.34 35.17
CA GLN A 2 -46.70 13.24 35.60
C GLN A 2 -45.31 12.59 35.81
N ASN A 3 -44.16 13.11 35.35
CA ASN A 3 -43.62 14.45 35.11
C ASN A 3 -42.56 14.36 33.98
N LYS A 4 -42.55 15.24 32.95
CA LYS A 4 -41.96 16.60 32.86
C LYS A 4 -40.42 16.67 32.82
N PHE A 5 -39.94 17.08 31.64
CA PHE A 5 -38.81 17.98 31.31
C PHE A 5 -37.42 17.74 31.94
N SER A 6 -36.38 17.62 31.09
CA SER A 6 -35.57 18.81 30.76
C SER A 6 -34.67 18.59 29.55
N PHE A 7 -34.65 19.59 28.68
CA PHE A 7 -33.69 19.80 27.59
C PHE A 7 -32.31 20.13 28.18
N PHE A 8 -31.24 19.57 27.62
CA PHE A 8 -29.91 20.18 27.66
C PHE A 8 -29.29 20.11 26.26
N ILE A 9 -29.37 21.23 25.54
CA ILE A 9 -28.55 21.52 24.36
C ILE A 9 -27.21 22.04 24.91
N LEU A 10 -26.12 21.36 24.60
CA LEU A 10 -24.77 21.91 24.76
C LEU A 10 -24.16 22.07 23.38
N THR A 11 -24.16 23.31 22.89
CA THR A 11 -23.40 23.75 21.72
C THR A 11 -22.15 24.45 22.23
N LEU A 12 -20.94 23.99 21.90
CA LEU A 12 -19.79 24.89 21.81
C LEU A 12 -18.62 24.32 20.96
N LEU A 13 -18.52 24.93 19.77
CA LEU A 13 -17.33 25.28 18.97
C LEU A 13 -15.95 24.85 19.50
N ILE A 14 -15.22 24.09 18.68
CA ILE A 14 -13.75 24.10 18.71
C ILE A 14 -13.26 24.83 17.46
N SER A 15 -12.69 26.00 17.72
CA SER A 15 -12.17 26.96 16.75
C SER A 15 -10.87 26.49 16.09
N VAL A 16 -10.74 26.87 14.82
CA VAL A 16 -9.53 26.85 14.00
C VAL A 16 -8.44 27.70 14.65
N ALA A 17 -7.23 27.18 14.74
CA ALA A 17 -6.02 27.98 14.94
C ALA A 17 -5.02 27.64 13.82
N ALA A 18 -5.06 28.47 12.77
CA ALA A 18 -3.97 28.61 11.83
C ALA A 18 -2.79 29.25 12.57
N ALA A 19 -1.66 28.57 12.63
CA ALA A 19 -0.40 29.18 13.04
C ALA A 19 0.16 29.96 11.85
N SER A 20 -0.18 31.24 11.78
CA SER A 20 0.58 32.25 11.05
C SER A 20 1.85 32.57 11.83
N CYS A 21 3.01 32.16 11.31
CA CYS A 21 4.27 32.79 11.67
C CYS A 21 4.62 33.85 10.63
N ALA A 22 4.92 35.02 11.19
CA ALA A 22 4.98 36.31 10.54
C ALA A 22 6.13 36.49 9.55
N THR A 23 5.86 37.40 8.63
CA THR A 23 6.76 38.15 7.77
C THR A 23 7.89 38.85 8.53
N THR A 24 9.12 38.65 8.06
CA THR A 24 10.17 39.67 8.10
C THR A 24 10.57 40.00 6.67
N SER A 25 10.17 41.17 6.20
CA SER A 25 10.65 41.77 4.96
C SER A 25 11.95 42.52 5.23
N ALA A 26 13.03 42.23 4.50
CA ALA A 26 14.03 43.22 4.14
C ALA A 26 14.95 42.76 3.00
N SER A 27 14.92 43.53 1.92
CA SER A 27 16.05 43.91 1.05
C SER A 27 16.65 42.89 0.07
N SER A 28 16.13 42.98 -1.17
CA SER A 28 16.86 42.98 -2.45
C SER A 28 18.30 42.47 -2.52
N LYS A 29 18.48 41.33 -3.21
CA LYS A 29 19.53 41.16 -4.22
C LYS A 29 18.94 40.43 -5.43
N THR A 30 19.03 41.10 -6.57
CA THR A 30 18.79 40.57 -7.90
C THR A 30 19.69 39.36 -8.12
N GLY A 31 19.07 38.20 -8.30
CA GLY A 31 19.71 36.95 -8.68
C GLY A 31 18.65 36.09 -9.34
N SER A 32 18.46 36.28 -10.65
CA SER A 32 17.75 35.31 -11.48
C SER A 32 18.45 33.96 -11.34
N ALA A 33 17.84 33.08 -10.56
CA ALA A 33 18.03 31.65 -10.70
C ALA A 33 16.63 31.06 -10.73
N ALA A 34 16.24 30.59 -11.91
CA ALA A 34 15.02 29.83 -12.09
C ALA A 34 14.98 28.72 -11.04
N ALA A 35 14.10 28.86 -10.04
CA ALA A 35 13.75 27.77 -9.16
C ALA A 35 12.95 26.77 -10.01
N GLY A 36 13.67 25.97 -10.79
CA GLY A 36 13.18 24.70 -11.28
C GLY A 36 12.99 23.80 -10.08
N SER A 37 11.92 24.03 -9.32
CA SER A 37 11.39 23.09 -8.34
C SER A 37 10.90 21.88 -9.12
N LYS A 38 11.83 21.05 -9.60
CA LYS A 38 11.53 19.66 -9.89
C LYS A 38 11.14 19.09 -8.52
N ASN A 39 9.82 18.97 -8.29
CA ASN A 39 9.26 18.06 -7.30
C ASN A 39 9.77 16.66 -7.65
N THR A 40 11.02 16.40 -7.28
CA THR A 40 11.67 15.12 -7.51
C THR A 40 11.24 14.31 -6.31
N ILE A 41 10.23 13.46 -6.51
CA ILE A 41 9.85 12.49 -5.50
C ILE A 41 11.10 11.65 -5.25
N PRO A 42 11.58 11.52 -4.00
CA PRO A 42 12.70 10.65 -3.71
C PRO A 42 12.38 9.24 -4.21
N THR A 43 13.38 8.56 -4.77
CA THR A 43 13.20 7.18 -5.22
C THR A 43 12.65 6.34 -4.08
N ALA A 44 11.50 5.70 -4.30
CA ALA A 44 10.85 4.82 -3.35
C ALA A 44 10.97 3.37 -3.83
N THR A 45 11.38 2.48 -2.94
CA THR A 45 11.41 1.05 -3.20
C THR A 45 10.35 0.37 -2.34
N ILE A 46 9.45 -0.36 -2.97
CA ILE A 46 8.45 -1.19 -2.30
C ILE A 46 8.83 -2.65 -2.51
N LYS A 47 9.12 -3.34 -1.42
CA LYS A 47 9.39 -4.77 -1.39
C LYS A 47 8.08 -5.52 -1.18
N MET A 48 7.84 -6.53 -1.99
CA MET A 48 6.62 -7.32 -1.95
C MET A 48 6.98 -8.77 -1.69
N TYR A 49 6.44 -9.34 -0.62
CA TYR A 49 6.79 -10.66 -0.13
C TYR A 49 5.58 -11.59 -0.23
N ASP A 50 5.79 -12.75 -0.84
CA ASP A 50 4.91 -13.89 -0.63
C ASP A 50 4.99 -14.31 0.85
N ASN A 51 3.83 -14.53 1.46
CA ASN A 51 3.70 -15.06 2.80
C ASN A 51 2.82 -16.33 2.77
N CYS A 52 3.25 -17.31 1.98
CA CYS A 52 2.65 -18.63 1.90
C CYS A 52 2.67 -19.34 3.28
N PRO A 53 1.59 -20.05 3.65
CA PRO A 53 1.55 -20.87 4.85
C PRO A 53 2.67 -21.93 4.82
N GLN A 54 3.32 -22.15 5.96
CA GLN A 54 4.49 -23.05 6.06
C GLN A 54 4.13 -24.55 6.07
N GLU A 55 2.91 -24.93 5.65
CA GLU A 55 2.54 -26.35 5.53
C GLU A 55 3.15 -27.00 4.28
N THR A 56 3.44 -28.30 4.35
CA THR A 56 4.16 -29.08 3.31
C THR A 56 3.58 -28.92 1.90
N ARG A 57 2.27 -28.74 1.76
CA ARG A 57 1.61 -28.58 0.46
C ARG A 57 1.83 -27.19 -0.14
N ALA A 58 1.66 -26.14 0.66
CA ALA A 58 1.86 -24.77 0.20
C ALA A 58 3.31 -24.55 -0.25
N LEU A 59 4.29 -25.08 0.51
CA LEU A 59 5.70 -25.06 0.13
C LEU A 59 5.98 -25.75 -1.23
N LYS A 60 5.31 -26.88 -1.52
CA LYS A 60 5.45 -27.57 -2.82
C LYS A 60 4.89 -26.74 -3.97
N ILE A 61 3.75 -26.07 -3.76
CA ILE A 61 3.11 -25.21 -4.75
C ILE A 61 3.99 -23.99 -5.04
N GLU A 62 4.45 -23.31 -3.99
CA GLU A 62 5.36 -22.17 -4.08
C GLU A 62 6.63 -22.55 -4.84
N THR A 63 7.26 -23.67 -4.49
CA THR A 63 8.46 -24.19 -5.18
C THR A 63 8.20 -24.48 -6.66
N ALA A 64 7.08 -25.11 -6.99
CA ALA A 64 6.72 -25.42 -8.38
C ALA A 64 6.47 -24.15 -9.21
N LEU A 65 5.87 -23.12 -8.59
CA LEU A 65 5.62 -21.84 -9.25
C LEU A 65 6.90 -21.02 -9.41
N MET A 66 7.82 -21.02 -8.44
CA MET A 66 9.15 -20.44 -8.61
C MET A 66 9.97 -21.11 -9.74
N ALA A 67 9.73 -22.40 -10.00
CA ALA A 67 10.38 -23.13 -11.08
C ALA A 67 9.76 -22.87 -12.48
N THR A 68 8.52 -22.37 -12.54
CA THR A 68 7.78 -22.19 -13.80
C THR A 68 7.58 -20.72 -14.19
N ILE A 69 7.58 -19.81 -13.22
CA ILE A 69 7.54 -18.37 -13.43
C ILE A 69 8.98 -17.84 -13.38
N GLU A 70 9.52 -17.51 -14.54
CA GLU A 70 10.86 -16.93 -14.65
C GLU A 70 10.96 -15.63 -13.82
N GLY A 71 12.05 -15.46 -13.08
CA GLY A 71 12.27 -14.30 -12.21
C GLY A 71 11.52 -14.30 -10.87
N TYR A 72 10.48 -15.11 -10.66
CA TYR A 72 9.76 -15.15 -9.39
C TYR A 72 10.52 -15.94 -8.32
N ARG A 73 10.73 -15.34 -7.15
CA ARG A 73 11.49 -15.92 -6.02
C ARG A 73 10.77 -15.80 -4.68
N GLY A 74 9.44 -15.71 -4.69
CA GLY A 74 8.64 -15.40 -3.48
C GLY A 74 8.79 -13.96 -3.01
N MET A 75 9.52 -13.12 -3.76
CA MET A 75 9.69 -11.70 -3.48
C MET A 75 9.92 -10.93 -4.79
N THR A 76 9.43 -9.70 -4.85
CA THR A 76 9.80 -8.73 -5.89
C THR A 76 10.05 -7.35 -5.27
N GLU A 77 10.75 -6.48 -6.00
CA GLU A 77 10.96 -5.08 -5.62
C GLU A 77 10.49 -4.17 -6.75
N ALA A 78 9.60 -3.22 -6.44
CA ALA A 78 9.16 -2.19 -7.37
C ALA A 78 9.79 -0.84 -6.99
N ILE A 79 10.52 -0.24 -7.93
CA ILE A 79 11.25 1.02 -7.73
C ILE A 79 10.54 2.15 -8.47
N PHE A 80 10.18 3.20 -7.73
CA PHE A 80 9.45 4.36 -8.24
C PHE A 80 10.31 5.62 -8.10
N THR A 81 10.67 6.24 -9.23
CA THR A 81 11.34 7.55 -9.30
C THR A 81 10.35 8.71 -9.50
N GLN A 82 9.07 8.38 -9.67
CA GLN A 82 7.93 9.27 -9.83
C GLN A 82 6.70 8.55 -9.25
N MET A 83 5.57 9.25 -9.05
CA MET A 83 4.36 8.58 -8.58
C MET A 83 3.97 7.40 -9.50
N PRO A 84 3.43 6.31 -8.93
CA PRO A 84 2.93 5.17 -9.68
C PRO A 84 1.90 5.59 -10.73
N SER A 85 1.92 4.91 -11.86
CA SER A 85 1.04 5.10 -13.00
C SER A 85 0.90 3.78 -13.75
N LYS A 86 -0.07 3.69 -14.65
CA LYS A 86 -0.27 2.49 -15.48
C LYS A 86 1.00 2.04 -16.23
N LYS A 87 1.89 2.98 -16.57
CA LYS A 87 3.10 2.73 -17.35
C LYS A 87 4.25 2.10 -16.56
N ASN A 88 4.21 2.14 -15.23
CA ASN A 88 5.35 1.74 -14.37
C ASN A 88 4.93 0.86 -13.18
N ILE A 89 3.84 0.10 -13.30
CA ILE A 89 3.39 -0.87 -12.28
C ILE A 89 3.42 -2.32 -12.79
N CYS A 90 4.12 -2.61 -13.90
CA CYS A 90 4.15 -3.93 -14.53
C CYS A 90 4.58 -5.02 -13.53
N ASP A 91 5.71 -4.82 -12.86
CA ASP A 91 6.25 -5.75 -11.87
C ASP A 91 5.27 -6.03 -10.73
N VAL A 92 4.51 -5.01 -10.32
CA VAL A 92 3.49 -5.13 -9.27
C VAL A 92 2.30 -5.96 -9.77
N THR A 93 1.84 -5.71 -11.00
CA THR A 93 0.75 -6.48 -11.61
C THR A 93 1.13 -7.93 -11.86
N GLU A 94 2.35 -8.20 -12.29
CA GLU A 94 2.89 -9.55 -12.49
C GLU A 94 2.99 -10.31 -11.17
N TYR A 95 3.47 -9.63 -10.11
CA TYR A 95 3.49 -10.19 -8.77
C TYR A 95 2.08 -10.57 -8.26
N ILE A 96 1.08 -9.70 -8.45
CA ILE A 96 -0.31 -9.99 -8.05
C ILE A 96 -0.86 -11.18 -8.85
N ALA A 97 -0.53 -11.30 -10.14
CA ALA A 97 -0.92 -12.42 -10.98
C ALA A 97 -0.27 -13.75 -10.50
N ALA A 98 1.01 -13.73 -10.13
CA ALA A 98 1.69 -14.87 -9.52
C ALA A 98 1.01 -15.28 -8.21
N CYS A 99 0.73 -14.32 -7.32
CA CYS A 99 0.05 -14.57 -6.06
C CYS A 99 -1.35 -15.17 -6.24
N THR A 100 -2.09 -14.68 -7.25
CA THR A 100 -3.41 -15.22 -7.62
C THR A 100 -3.32 -16.65 -8.15
N SER A 101 -2.25 -16.99 -8.86
CA SER A 101 -2.01 -18.36 -9.34
C SER A 101 -1.71 -19.32 -8.18
N ILE A 102 -0.92 -18.88 -7.20
CA ILE A 102 -0.69 -19.63 -5.95
C ILE A 102 -2.01 -19.88 -5.23
N LYS A 103 -2.86 -18.85 -5.06
CA LYS A 103 -4.18 -18.97 -4.43
C LYS A 103 -5.01 -20.08 -5.09
N LYS A 104 -5.11 -20.07 -6.42
CA LYS A 104 -5.85 -21.09 -7.18
C LYS A 104 -5.28 -22.49 -6.97
N ALA A 105 -3.96 -22.65 -7.08
CA ALA A 105 -3.30 -23.93 -6.85
C ALA A 105 -3.49 -24.46 -5.41
N LEU A 106 -3.56 -23.57 -4.42
CA LEU A 106 -3.90 -23.92 -3.04
C LEU A 106 -5.36 -24.40 -2.92
N GLU A 107 -6.30 -23.78 -3.63
CA GLU A 107 -7.73 -24.17 -3.65
C GLU A 107 -7.96 -25.51 -4.36
N ASP A 108 -7.27 -25.78 -5.48
CA ASP A 108 -7.46 -26.97 -6.33
C ASP A 108 -7.22 -28.33 -5.63
N GLY A 109 -6.78 -28.34 -4.38
CA GLY A 109 -6.56 -29.55 -3.59
C GLY A 109 -7.04 -29.47 -2.14
N LYS A 110 -7.93 -28.53 -1.81
CA LYS A 110 -8.62 -28.49 -0.50
C LYS A 110 -10.12 -28.23 -0.71
N ALA A 111 -10.95 -28.74 0.20
CA ALA A 111 -12.38 -28.42 0.28
C ALA A 111 -12.65 -27.05 0.97
N VAL A 112 -11.59 -26.34 1.37
CA VAL A 112 -11.65 -25.08 2.10
C VAL A 112 -11.20 -23.95 1.18
N PRO A 113 -12.00 -22.88 1.00
CA PRO A 113 -11.63 -21.71 0.21
C PRO A 113 -10.35 -21.07 0.74
N CYS A 114 -9.54 -20.49 -0.15
CA CYS A 114 -8.38 -19.70 0.23
C CYS A 114 -8.65 -18.24 -0.06
N THR A 115 -8.33 -17.35 0.88
CA THR A 115 -8.40 -15.91 0.70
C THR A 115 -7.00 -15.36 0.47
N LEU A 116 -6.84 -14.53 -0.57
CA LEU A 116 -5.63 -13.74 -0.80
C LEU A 116 -5.88 -12.30 -0.36
N SER A 117 -5.05 -11.79 0.54
CA SER A 117 -5.09 -10.39 0.99
C SER A 117 -3.67 -9.79 0.98
N PHE A 118 -3.57 -8.46 0.99
CA PHE A 118 -2.30 -7.75 1.04
C PHE A 118 -2.25 -6.86 2.27
N ALA A 119 -1.15 -6.91 3.01
CA ALA A 119 -0.97 -6.10 4.22
C ALA A 119 0.47 -5.60 4.36
N THR A 120 0.69 -4.59 5.21
CA THR A 120 2.03 -4.06 5.49
C THR A 120 2.84 -4.91 6.47
N THR A 121 2.24 -5.94 7.08
CA THR A 121 2.90 -6.90 7.96
C THR A 121 2.54 -8.33 7.56
N ALA A 122 3.42 -9.29 7.84
CA ALA A 122 3.21 -10.70 7.50
C ALA A 122 2.02 -11.32 8.25
N ASP A 123 1.83 -10.97 9.52
CA ASP A 123 0.73 -11.45 10.37
C ASP A 123 -0.64 -10.89 9.97
N GLY A 124 -0.69 -9.79 9.21
CA GLY A 124 -1.92 -9.13 8.77
C GLY A 124 -2.50 -8.12 9.73
N GLU A 125 -1.85 -7.88 10.87
CA GLU A 125 -2.26 -6.86 11.85
C GLU A 125 -1.93 -5.44 11.38
N GLY A 126 -1.13 -5.32 10.32
CA GLY A 126 -0.82 -4.07 9.65
C GLY A 126 -1.95 -3.51 8.79
N GLN A 127 -1.64 -2.45 8.04
CA GLN A 127 -2.61 -1.83 7.15
C GLN A 127 -2.95 -2.78 6.00
N VAL A 128 -4.25 -3.05 5.81
CA VAL A 128 -4.75 -3.78 4.64
C VAL A 128 -4.68 -2.90 3.40
N LEU A 129 -4.21 -3.49 2.30
CA LEU A 129 -3.92 -2.79 1.05
C LEU A 129 -4.84 -3.31 -0.05
N ASP A 130 -5.38 -2.39 -0.86
CA ASP A 130 -6.29 -2.73 -1.94
C ASP A 130 -5.53 -2.78 -3.28
N PHE A 131 -5.38 -3.99 -3.81
CA PHE A 131 -4.79 -4.27 -5.13
C PHE A 131 -5.82 -4.89 -6.09
N SER A 132 -7.12 -4.65 -5.88
CA SER A 132 -8.22 -5.28 -6.64
C SER A 132 -8.35 -4.85 -8.09
N SER A 133 -7.78 -3.70 -8.46
CA SER A 133 -7.78 -3.18 -9.83
C SER A 133 -6.58 -2.27 -10.05
N GLU A 134 -6.18 -2.06 -11.30
CA GLU A 134 -5.05 -1.20 -11.65
C GLU A 134 -5.13 0.22 -11.02
N GLU A 135 -6.32 0.79 -10.95
CA GLU A 135 -6.55 2.08 -10.29
C GLU A 135 -6.27 2.00 -8.79
N LYS A 136 -6.73 0.93 -8.13
CA LYS A 136 -6.48 0.67 -6.71
C LYS A 136 -5.00 0.40 -6.43
N ILE A 137 -4.31 -0.33 -7.31
CA ILE A 137 -2.86 -0.52 -7.24
C ILE A 137 -2.15 0.84 -7.22
N ILE A 138 -2.47 1.74 -8.16
CA ILE A 138 -1.86 3.07 -8.24
C ILE A 138 -2.15 3.90 -6.97
N GLN A 139 -3.41 3.92 -6.53
CA GLN A 139 -3.82 4.64 -5.31
C GLN A 139 -3.08 4.12 -4.07
N THR A 140 -3.04 2.81 -3.89
CA THR A 140 -2.38 2.14 -2.78
C THR A 140 -0.88 2.41 -2.76
N LEU A 141 -0.19 2.23 -3.88
CA LEU A 141 1.25 2.49 -3.98
C LEU A 141 1.58 3.98 -3.74
N SER A 142 0.75 4.90 -4.25
CA SER A 142 0.93 6.34 -4.03
C SER A 142 0.80 6.71 -2.55
N MET A 143 -0.18 6.12 -1.86
CA MET A 143 -0.34 6.26 -0.42
C MET A 143 0.87 5.70 0.34
N MET A 144 1.34 4.49 -0.02
CA MET A 144 2.51 3.88 0.61
C MET A 144 3.76 4.76 0.48
N ILE A 145 4.03 5.29 -0.72
CA ILE A 145 5.16 6.21 -0.96
C ILE A 145 5.03 7.47 -0.11
N THR A 146 3.83 8.06 -0.06
CA THR A 146 3.57 9.28 0.71
C THR A 146 3.72 9.05 2.22
N ALA A 147 3.33 7.86 2.70
CA ALA A 147 3.43 7.46 4.10
C ALA A 147 4.80 6.87 4.48
N GLY A 148 5.71 6.68 3.53
CA GLY A 148 7.03 6.07 3.77
C GLY A 148 6.98 4.55 4.04
N ILE A 149 5.92 3.87 3.62
CA ILE A 149 5.76 2.42 3.76
C ILE A 149 6.46 1.71 2.60
N GLN A 150 7.32 0.73 2.90
CA GLN A 150 8.20 0.10 1.92
C GLN A 150 7.96 -1.41 1.74
N GLN A 151 6.95 -1.98 2.42
CA GLN A 151 6.75 -3.43 2.45
C GLN A 151 5.28 -3.80 2.27
N VAL A 152 5.05 -4.88 1.50
CA VAL A 152 3.75 -5.53 1.29
C VAL A 152 3.93 -7.02 1.44
N TYR A 153 2.97 -7.69 2.07
CA TYR A 153 2.91 -9.13 2.24
C TYR A 153 1.64 -9.68 1.59
N ALA A 154 1.77 -10.63 0.66
CA ALA A 154 0.65 -11.41 0.14
C ALA A 154 0.32 -12.55 1.11
N ARG A 155 -0.88 -12.51 1.69
CA ARG A 155 -1.30 -13.44 2.74
C ARG A 155 -2.37 -14.38 2.22
N TYR A 156 -2.20 -15.66 2.52
CA TYR A 156 -3.12 -16.74 2.16
C TYR A 156 -3.76 -17.31 3.42
N THR A 157 -5.08 -17.25 3.52
CA THR A 157 -5.83 -17.71 4.70
C THR A 157 -6.89 -18.71 4.28
N PHE A 158 -6.96 -19.85 4.95
CA PHE A 158 -7.99 -20.88 4.77
C PHE A 158 -9.08 -20.75 5.83
#